data_AF-A0A258FPB5-F1
#
_entry.id   AF-A0A258FPB5-F1
#
_cell.length_a   1.000
_cell.length_b   1.000
_cell.length_c   1.000
_cell.angle_alpha   90.00
_cell.angle_beta   90.00
_cell.angle_gamma   90.00
#
_symmetry.space_group_name_H-M   'P 1'
#
loop_
_entity.id
_entity.type
_entity.pdbx_description
1 polymer ?
#
loop_
_entity_poly.entity_id
_entity_poly.type
_entity_poly.pdbx_seq_one_letter_code
_entity_poly.pdbx_strand_id
1 'polypeptide(L)'
;MATDKTLKNEPTEVIDAALVRQLADILNDTSLTEIEVERGDLRIRVAREVTAAPVMHYAAPPAAHAPAPAAAPAPAAPASMPSDPATIVAKSGEQVKSPMVGTVYLQPSPEADPFVAAGDKVKKGQTLLIIEAMKTMNPIQAPRDGVVQEILVGDAQPVEFGEALVVLVEA
;
A
#
# COMPACT_ATOMS: atom_id res chain seq x y z
N MET A 1 18.16 -23.02 -64.98
CA MET A 1 17.85 -21.99 -63.97
C MET A 1 16.64 -22.46 -63.17
N ALA A 2 16.86 -22.88 -61.93
CA ALA A 2 15.86 -22.93 -60.86
C ALA A 2 16.65 -23.22 -59.58
N THR A 3 16.95 -22.17 -58.82
CA THR A 3 17.72 -22.23 -57.59
C THR A 3 16.76 -22.63 -56.47
N ASP A 4 16.84 -23.89 -56.02
CA ASP A 4 16.13 -24.37 -54.85
C ASP A 4 16.77 -23.72 -53.61
N LYS A 5 16.07 -22.73 -53.04
CA LYS A 5 16.50 -22.04 -51.83
C LYS A 5 15.87 -22.75 -50.66
N THR A 6 16.54 -23.78 -50.13
CA THR A 6 16.21 -24.41 -48.86
C THR A 6 16.28 -23.35 -47.75
N LEU A 7 15.11 -22.87 -47.32
CA LEU A 7 14.94 -22.10 -46.10
C LEU A 7 15.15 -23.06 -44.92
N LYS A 8 16.28 -22.93 -44.23
CA LYS A 8 16.48 -23.55 -42.92
C LYS A 8 15.55 -22.84 -41.95
N ASN A 9 14.50 -23.53 -41.50
CA ASN A 9 13.71 -23.09 -40.35
C ASN A 9 14.61 -23.18 -39.11
N GLU A 10 15.17 -22.04 -38.70
CA GLU A 10 15.73 -21.86 -37.37
C GLU A 10 14.58 -21.92 -36.35
N PRO A 11 14.69 -22.71 -35.27
CA PRO A 11 13.65 -22.74 -34.25
C PRO A 11 13.58 -21.37 -33.58
N THR A 12 12.42 -20.73 -33.72
CA THR A 12 11.98 -19.52 -33.00
C THR A 12 12.37 -19.63 -31.53
N GLU A 13 13.02 -18.60 -30.99
CA GLU A 13 13.51 -18.49 -29.60
C GLU A 13 12.58 -19.20 -28.62
N VAL A 14 13.02 -20.39 -28.22
CA VAL A 14 12.35 -21.24 -27.26
C VAL A 14 12.57 -20.57 -25.91
N ILE A 15 11.49 -20.06 -25.32
CA ILE A 15 11.42 -19.46 -23.98
C ILE A 15 12.55 -19.99 -23.07
N ASP A 16 13.39 -19.08 -22.55
CA ASP A 16 14.54 -19.45 -21.72
C ASP A 16 14.07 -20.00 -20.37
N ALA A 17 14.06 -21.33 -20.25
CA ALA A 17 13.66 -22.04 -19.05
C ALA A 17 14.61 -21.78 -17.86
N ALA A 18 15.86 -21.37 -18.09
CA ALA A 18 16.78 -21.00 -17.01
C ALA A 18 16.37 -19.67 -16.40
N LEU A 19 16.01 -18.69 -17.23
CA LEU A 19 15.50 -17.39 -16.77
C LEU A 19 14.21 -17.54 -15.95
N VAL A 20 13.25 -18.35 -16.43
CA VAL A 20 11.99 -18.60 -15.69
C VAL A 20 12.26 -19.21 -14.30
N ARG A 21 13.24 -20.12 -14.18
CA ARG A 21 13.62 -20.72 -12.89
C ARG A 21 14.25 -19.69 -11.96
N GLN A 22 15.17 -18.85 -12.47
CA GLN A 22 15.76 -17.78 -11.67
C GLN A 22 14.71 -16.80 -11.14
N LEU A 23 13.72 -16.44 -11.96
CA LEU A 23 12.61 -15.58 -11.53
C LEU A 23 11.75 -16.26 -10.46
N ALA A 24 11.50 -17.57 -10.57
CA ALA A 24 10.79 -18.33 -9.55
C ALA A 24 11.56 -18.41 -8.22
N ASP A 25 12.88 -18.61 -8.26
CA ASP A 25 13.74 -18.64 -7.07
C ASP A 25 13.75 -17.28 -6.37
N ILE A 26 13.94 -16.19 -7.13
CA ILE A 26 13.86 -14.82 -6.59
C ILE A 26 12.49 -14.57 -5.98
N LEU A 27 11.41 -14.97 -6.67
CA LEU A 27 10.06 -14.81 -6.17
C LEU A 27 9.91 -15.53 -4.83
N ASN A 28 10.42 -16.76 -4.69
CA ASN A 28 10.40 -17.54 -3.45
C ASN A 28 11.18 -16.87 -2.30
N ASP A 29 12.38 -16.35 -2.58
CA ASP A 29 13.26 -15.75 -1.56
C ASP A 29 12.80 -14.36 -1.10
N THR A 30 12.14 -13.59 -1.97
CA THR A 30 11.82 -12.18 -1.71
C THR A 30 10.42 -11.95 -1.13
N SER A 31 9.66 -13.02 -0.84
CA SER A 31 8.25 -12.94 -0.41
C SER A 31 7.34 -12.14 -1.37
N LEU A 32 7.78 -11.92 -2.61
CA LEU A 32 6.99 -11.27 -3.65
C LEU A 32 5.89 -12.21 -4.16
N THR A 33 4.73 -11.64 -4.49
CA THR A 33 3.61 -12.38 -5.08
C THR A 33 3.75 -12.55 -6.60
N GLU A 34 4.51 -11.68 -7.25
CA GLU A 34 4.69 -11.65 -8.69
C GLU A 34 5.99 -10.94 -9.11
N ILE A 35 6.59 -11.41 -10.21
CA ILE A 35 7.72 -10.77 -10.89
C ILE A 35 7.45 -10.77 -12.41
N GLU A 36 7.63 -9.62 -13.05
CA GLU A 36 7.49 -9.46 -14.50
C GLU A 36 8.76 -8.85 -15.11
N VAL A 37 9.21 -9.40 -16.24
CA VAL A 37 10.38 -8.92 -16.99
C VAL A 37 10.02 -8.78 -18.46
N GLU A 38 10.38 -7.62 -19.04
CA GLU A 38 10.22 -7.31 -20.47
C GLU A 38 11.59 -7.10 -21.12
N ARG A 39 11.82 -7.73 -22.28
CA ARG A 39 13.02 -7.55 -23.10
C ARG A 39 12.64 -7.56 -24.58
N GLY A 40 12.61 -6.37 -25.19
CA GLY A 40 12.16 -6.22 -26.58
C GLY A 40 10.71 -6.69 -26.71
N ASP A 41 10.46 -7.69 -27.55
CA ASP A 41 9.12 -8.25 -27.77
C ASP A 41 8.76 -9.39 -26.78
N LEU A 42 9.66 -9.77 -25.86
CA LEU A 42 9.48 -10.86 -24.91
C LEU A 42 9.03 -10.34 -23.54
N ARG A 43 7.86 -10.78 -23.08
CA ARG A 43 7.34 -10.53 -21.72
C ARG A 43 7.18 -11.83 -20.95
N ILE A 44 7.84 -11.94 -19.81
CA ILE A 44 7.77 -13.11 -18.91
C ILE A 44 7.19 -12.66 -17.57
N ARG A 45 6.09 -13.29 -17.16
CA ARG A 45 5.41 -13.04 -15.89
C ARG A 45 5.42 -14.33 -15.05
N VAL A 46 5.95 -14.25 -13.84
CA VAL A 46 5.97 -15.34 -12.86
C VAL A 46 5.19 -14.89 -11.64
N ALA A 47 4.10 -15.58 -11.31
CA ALA A 47 3.27 -15.27 -10.16
C ALA A 47 3.09 -16.51 -9.28
N ARG A 48 3.05 -16.32 -7.96
CA ARG A 48 2.60 -17.38 -7.04
C ARG A 48 1.10 -17.25 -6.81
N GLU A 49 0.41 -18.38 -6.82
CA GLU A 49 -0.99 -18.42 -6.44
C GLU A 49 -1.09 -18.26 -4.92
N VAL A 50 -1.54 -17.08 -4.48
CA VAL A 50 -1.92 -16.86 -3.08
C VAL A 50 -3.39 -17.22 -2.95
N THR A 51 -3.65 -18.47 -2.57
CA THR A 51 -4.99 -18.88 -2.18
C THR A 51 -5.34 -18.22 -0.85
N ALA A 52 -5.99 -17.06 -0.92
CA ALA A 52 -6.67 -16.50 0.23
C ALA A 52 -7.76 -17.49 0.67
N ALA A 53 -7.68 -17.95 1.93
CA ALA A 53 -8.71 -18.81 2.49
C ALA A 53 -10.08 -18.11 2.36
N PRO A 54 -11.13 -18.82 1.91
CA PRO A 54 -12.45 -18.22 1.77
C PRO A 54 -12.92 -17.71 3.13
N VAL A 55 -13.18 -16.40 3.19
CA VAL A 55 -13.82 -15.79 4.35
C VAL A 55 -15.25 -16.32 4.39
N MET A 56 -15.51 -17.23 5.31
CA MET A 56 -16.85 -17.76 5.56
C MET A 56 -17.72 -16.62 6.08
N HIS A 57 -18.49 -15.99 5.19
CA HIS A 57 -19.60 -15.14 5.60
C HIS A 57 -20.69 -16.02 6.22
N TYR A 58 -20.72 -16.10 7.55
CA TYR A 58 -21.89 -16.58 8.26
C TYR A 58 -23.03 -15.61 7.99
N ALA A 59 -24.00 -16.06 7.17
CA ALA A 59 -25.28 -15.40 7.05
C ALA A 59 -25.99 -15.44 8.41
N ALA A 60 -26.27 -14.26 8.96
CA ALA A 60 -27.09 -14.13 10.15
C ALA A 60 -28.51 -14.65 9.86
N PRO A 61 -29.09 -15.51 10.72
CA PRO A 61 -30.46 -15.97 10.53
C PRO A 61 -31.45 -14.80 10.69
N PRO A 62 -32.55 -14.77 9.92
CA PRO A 62 -33.56 -13.73 10.03
C PRO A 62 -34.25 -13.80 11.39
N ALA A 63 -34.26 -12.67 12.10
CA ALA A 63 -34.89 -12.53 13.40
C ALA A 63 -36.41 -12.63 13.29
N ALA A 64 -36.98 -13.64 13.97
CA ALA A 64 -38.40 -13.72 14.24
C ALA A 64 -38.80 -12.65 15.28
N HIS A 65 -39.86 -11.91 15.00
CA HIS A 65 -40.46 -10.95 15.93
C HIS A 65 -41.22 -11.70 17.04
N ALA A 66 -40.89 -11.42 18.30
CA ALA A 66 -41.70 -11.78 19.47
C ALA A 66 -41.48 -10.75 20.60
N PRO A 67 -42.47 -10.53 21.49
CA PRO A 67 -42.70 -9.24 22.14
C PRO A 67 -41.84 -8.99 23.38
N ALA A 68 -41.73 -7.70 23.72
CA ALA A 68 -40.95 -7.14 24.82
C ALA A 68 -41.40 -7.60 26.23
N PRO A 69 -40.43 -7.76 27.14
CA PRO A 69 -40.64 -7.41 28.54
C PRO A 69 -39.51 -6.54 29.15
N ALA A 70 -39.80 -6.10 30.37
CA ALA A 70 -39.27 -4.97 31.15
C ALA A 70 -37.79 -4.97 31.58
N ALA A 71 -37.39 -3.84 32.19
CA ALA A 71 -36.05 -3.31 32.38
C ALA A 71 -35.18 -3.87 33.55
N ALA A 72 -33.85 -3.73 33.34
CA ALA A 72 -32.70 -3.63 34.25
C ALA A 72 -32.28 -4.86 35.10
N PRO A 73 -30.98 -5.05 35.47
CA PRO A 73 -29.82 -4.14 35.40
C PRO A 73 -28.63 -4.66 34.55
N ALA A 74 -27.68 -3.78 34.26
CA ALA A 74 -26.47 -4.05 33.48
C ALA A 74 -25.35 -4.71 34.32
N PRO A 75 -24.64 -5.70 33.73
CA PRO A 75 -23.23 -5.92 34.05
C PRO A 75 -22.33 -6.00 32.79
N ALA A 76 -21.24 -5.23 32.88
CA ALA A 76 -19.90 -5.43 32.32
C ALA A 76 -19.73 -6.00 30.90
N ALA A 77 -19.21 -5.14 30.01
CA ALA A 77 -18.63 -5.50 28.72
C ALA A 77 -17.37 -6.38 28.88
N PRO A 78 -17.24 -7.49 28.12
CA PRO A 78 -15.97 -8.17 27.96
C PRO A 78 -15.11 -7.43 26.93
N ALA A 79 -14.02 -6.88 27.46
CA ALA A 79 -12.69 -6.71 26.87
C ALA A 79 -12.55 -6.91 25.34
N SER A 80 -12.21 -5.81 24.67
CA SER A 80 -11.41 -5.79 23.46
C SER A 80 -10.14 -6.62 23.67
N MET A 81 -9.96 -7.67 22.86
CA MET A 81 -8.66 -8.34 22.75
C MET A 81 -7.70 -7.45 21.94
N PRO A 82 -6.49 -7.19 22.47
CA PRO A 82 -5.43 -6.55 21.72
C PRO A 82 -4.74 -7.59 20.83
N SER A 83 -4.68 -7.33 19.53
CA SER A 83 -3.73 -8.01 18.64
C SER A 83 -2.70 -6.98 18.21
N ASP A 84 -1.61 -6.93 18.96
CA ASP A 84 -0.35 -6.29 18.56
C ASP A 84 0.66 -7.40 18.30
N PRO A 85 1.29 -7.38 17.12
CA PRO A 85 2.67 -7.84 17.03
C PRO A 85 3.50 -6.81 16.26
N ALA A 86 3.94 -5.75 16.93
CA ALA A 86 5.28 -5.19 16.77
C ALA A 86 5.43 -3.97 17.67
N THR A 87 6.31 -4.07 18.67
CA THR A 87 6.92 -2.89 19.29
C THR A 87 7.70 -2.12 18.22
N ILE A 88 7.03 -1.23 17.53
CA ILE A 88 7.64 -0.01 17.01
C ILE A 88 7.34 1.01 18.10
N VAL A 89 8.39 1.54 18.71
CA VAL A 89 8.38 2.68 19.63
C VAL A 89 7.16 3.54 19.32
N ALA A 90 6.20 3.60 20.24
CA ALA A 90 5.08 4.51 20.13
C ALA A 90 5.67 5.93 20.17
N LYS A 91 6.13 6.44 19.01
CA LYS A 91 6.17 7.88 18.75
C LYS A 91 4.79 8.33 19.18
N SER A 92 4.73 9.16 20.21
CA SER A 92 3.53 9.46 20.99
C SER A 92 2.55 10.35 20.21
N GLY A 93 2.39 10.09 18.91
CA GLY A 93 1.62 10.85 17.95
C GLY A 93 0.94 9.94 16.93
N GLU A 94 -0.15 10.46 16.37
CA GLU A 94 -0.95 9.85 15.32
C GLU A 94 -0.17 9.87 13.99
N GLN A 95 -0.05 8.71 13.34
CA GLN A 95 0.59 8.61 12.04
C GLN A 95 -0.40 8.92 10.92
N VAL A 96 -0.11 9.96 10.14
CA VAL A 96 -0.78 10.20 8.86
C VAL A 96 -0.13 9.28 7.83
N LYS A 97 -0.92 8.38 7.26
CA LYS A 97 -0.47 7.34 6.33
C LYS A 97 -0.87 7.67 4.89
N SER A 98 -0.14 7.10 3.94
CA SER A 98 -0.45 7.23 2.53
C SER A 98 -1.74 6.47 2.16
N PRO A 99 -2.70 7.11 1.48
CA PRO A 99 -3.88 6.44 0.96
C PRO A 99 -3.67 5.79 -0.41
N MET A 100 -2.48 5.93 -1.02
CA MET A 100 -2.19 5.47 -2.38
C MET A 100 -0.71 5.15 -2.58
N VAL A 101 -0.38 4.51 -3.70
CA VAL A 101 1.00 4.36 -4.16
C VAL A 101 1.35 5.57 -5.03
N GLY A 102 2.55 6.14 -4.86
CA GLY A 102 2.99 7.27 -5.67
C GLY A 102 4.33 7.85 -5.23
N THR A 103 4.59 9.08 -5.63
CA THR A 103 5.81 9.83 -5.28
C THR A 103 5.46 11.01 -4.39
N VAL A 104 6.13 11.16 -3.25
CA VAL A 104 5.93 12.28 -2.32
C VAL A 104 6.61 13.54 -2.82
N TYR A 105 5.94 14.68 -2.67
CA TYR A 105 6.54 16.00 -2.75
C TYR A 105 6.20 16.80 -1.49
N LEU A 106 7.23 17.36 -0.85
CA LEU A 106 7.08 18.14 0.37
C LEU A 106 6.67 19.60 0.10
N GLN A 107 6.70 20.01 -1.16
CA GLN A 107 6.53 21.37 -1.64
C GLN A 107 5.61 21.40 -2.88
N PRO A 108 4.85 22.49 -3.11
CA PRO A 108 3.93 22.58 -4.25
C PRO A 108 4.64 22.73 -5.59
N SER A 109 5.88 23.20 -5.58
CA SER A 109 6.78 23.31 -6.73
C SER A 109 8.23 23.32 -6.26
N PRO A 110 9.22 23.04 -7.14
CA PRO A 110 10.64 22.92 -6.76
C PRO A 110 11.27 24.20 -6.17
N GLU A 111 10.64 25.36 -6.37
CA GLU A 111 11.14 26.66 -5.90
C GLU A 111 10.32 27.21 -4.72
N ALA A 112 9.29 26.49 -4.28
CA ALA A 112 8.42 26.91 -3.19
C ALA A 112 8.86 26.28 -1.86
N ASP A 113 8.49 26.93 -0.76
CA ASP A 113 8.69 26.38 0.57
C ASP A 113 7.88 25.09 0.77
N PRO A 114 8.33 24.18 1.65
CA PRO A 114 7.55 23.02 2.05
C PRO A 114 6.18 23.40 2.61
N PHE A 115 5.18 22.54 2.44
CA PHE A 115 3.84 22.76 3.00
C PHE A 115 3.85 22.88 4.53
N VAL A 116 4.71 22.10 5.19
CA VAL A 116 4.91 22.08 6.64
C VAL A 116 6.35 21.67 6.99
N ALA A 117 6.80 22.05 8.18
CA ALA A 117 8.03 21.59 8.82
C ALA A 117 7.74 20.97 10.21
N ALA A 118 8.71 20.23 10.75
CA ALA A 118 8.63 19.74 12.12
C ALA A 118 8.54 20.92 13.11
N GLY A 119 7.58 20.85 14.03
CA GLY A 119 7.23 21.90 14.98
C GLY A 119 6.04 22.76 14.55
N ASP A 120 5.59 22.69 13.29
CA ASP A 120 4.49 23.51 12.80
C ASP A 120 3.14 23.08 13.37
N LYS A 121 2.31 24.09 13.69
CA LYS A 121 0.90 23.88 14.03
C LYS A 121 0.08 23.74 12.75
N VAL A 122 -0.73 22.68 12.68
CA VAL A 122 -1.59 22.40 11.53
C VAL A 122 -3.06 22.35 11.92
N LYS A 123 -3.93 22.70 10.99
CA LYS A 123 -5.39 22.59 11.11
C LYS A 123 -5.93 21.39 10.34
N LYS A 124 -7.05 20.83 10.80
CA LYS A 124 -7.78 19.81 10.04
C LYS A 124 -8.01 20.30 8.61
N GLY A 125 -7.65 19.47 7.62
CA GLY A 125 -7.79 19.79 6.20
C GLY A 125 -6.59 20.57 5.61
N GLN A 126 -5.64 21.03 6.41
CA GLN A 126 -4.42 21.66 5.91
C GLN A 126 -3.56 20.64 5.17
N THR A 127 -3.05 21.02 3.99
CA THR A 127 -2.12 20.18 3.22
C THR A 127 -0.80 20.02 3.96
N LEU A 128 -0.37 18.78 4.12
CA LEU A 128 0.91 18.40 4.73
C LEU A 128 1.97 18.11 3.68
N LEU A 129 1.58 17.44 2.59
CA LEU A 129 2.42 17.10 1.44
C LEU A 129 1.53 16.68 0.27
N ILE A 130 2.12 16.40 -0.88
CA ILE A 130 1.42 15.87 -2.05
C ILE A 130 1.96 14.49 -2.39
N ILE A 131 1.10 13.61 -2.90
CA ILE A 131 1.49 12.37 -3.57
C ILE A 131 1.11 12.46 -5.04
N GLU A 132 2.09 12.35 -5.92
CA GLU A 132 1.88 12.18 -7.34
C GLU A 132 1.55 10.72 -7.65
N ALA A 133 0.35 10.49 -8.19
CA ALA A 133 -0.05 9.20 -8.72
C ALA A 133 -0.71 9.41 -10.08
N MET A 134 -0.23 8.70 -11.11
CA MET A 134 -0.75 8.80 -12.48
C MET A 134 -0.82 10.25 -13.00
N LYS A 135 0.24 11.04 -12.82
CA LYS A 135 0.34 12.47 -13.19
C LYS A 135 -0.64 13.40 -12.45
N THR A 136 -1.29 12.91 -11.39
CA THR A 136 -2.20 13.71 -10.56
C THR A 136 -1.52 14.01 -9.23
N MET A 137 -1.50 15.30 -8.87
CA MET A 137 -0.99 15.78 -7.59
C MET A 137 -2.08 15.71 -6.53
N ASN A 138 -2.04 14.69 -5.67
CA ASN A 138 -3.05 14.45 -4.64
C ASN A 138 -2.60 15.01 -3.28
N PRO A 139 -3.24 16.07 -2.76
CA PRO A 139 -2.89 16.62 -1.45
C PRO A 139 -3.22 15.66 -0.32
N ILE A 140 -2.26 15.44 0.59
CA ILE A 140 -2.47 14.72 1.84
C ILE A 140 -2.73 15.75 2.93
N GLN A 141 -3.92 15.67 3.52
CA GLN A 141 -4.40 16.66 4.49
C GLN A 141 -4.30 16.15 5.93
N ALA A 142 -4.12 17.07 6.87
CA ALA A 142 -4.16 16.76 8.28
C ALA A 142 -5.57 16.26 8.69
N PRO A 143 -5.69 15.10 9.35
CA PRO A 143 -6.99 14.55 9.76
C PRO A 143 -7.64 15.34 10.90
N ARG A 144 -6.84 16.10 11.65
CA ARG A 144 -7.24 16.91 12.80
C ARG A 144 -6.27 18.09 13.02
N ASP A 145 -6.62 18.96 13.97
CA ASP A 145 -5.70 19.97 14.49
C ASP A 145 -4.57 19.30 15.30
N GLY A 146 -3.35 19.80 15.17
CA GLY A 146 -2.18 19.21 15.84
C GLY A 146 -0.88 19.96 15.58
N VAL A 147 0.23 19.35 16.00
CA VAL A 147 1.61 19.80 15.71
C VAL A 147 2.33 18.70 14.93
N VAL A 148 3.04 19.08 13.87
CA VAL A 148 3.92 18.18 13.11
C VAL A 148 5.10 17.81 14.00
N GLN A 149 5.12 16.59 14.52
CA GLN A 149 6.26 16.11 15.29
C GLN A 149 7.42 15.73 14.38
N GLU A 150 7.13 15.03 13.29
CA GLU A 150 8.14 14.55 12.36
C GLU A 150 7.56 14.23 10.99
N ILE A 151 8.35 14.47 9.94
CA ILE A 151 8.08 14.04 8.57
C ILE A 151 8.96 12.81 8.32
N LEU A 152 8.34 11.68 8.00
CA LEU A 152 8.98 10.37 7.90
C LEU A 152 9.49 10.03 6.49
N VAL A 153 9.17 10.88 5.52
CA VAL A 153 9.45 10.69 4.09
C VAL A 153 10.25 11.85 3.52
N GLY A 154 11.07 11.57 2.52
CA GLY A 154 11.82 12.56 1.78
C GLY A 154 11.05 13.15 0.59
N ASP A 155 11.56 14.26 0.06
CA ASP A 155 11.08 14.81 -1.21
C ASP A 155 11.45 13.88 -2.38
N ALA A 156 10.55 13.76 -3.34
CA ALA A 156 10.63 12.85 -4.49
C ALA A 156 10.79 11.36 -4.12
N GLN A 157 10.41 10.96 -2.90
CA GLN A 157 10.50 9.58 -2.45
C GLN A 157 9.27 8.76 -2.93
N PRO A 158 9.45 7.54 -3.46
CA PRO A 158 8.33 6.63 -3.69
C PRO A 158 7.74 6.16 -2.36
N VAL A 159 6.42 6.02 -2.31
CA VAL A 159 5.67 5.53 -1.15
C VAL A 159 4.60 4.53 -1.53
N GLU A 160 4.31 3.61 -0.61
CA GLU A 160 3.27 2.59 -0.76
C GLU A 160 1.98 2.93 0.00
N PHE A 161 0.91 2.19 -0.30
CA PHE A 161 -0.33 2.29 0.46
C PHE A 161 -0.11 1.92 1.93
N GLY A 162 -0.57 2.78 2.84
CA GLY A 162 -0.46 2.58 4.28
C GLY A 162 0.89 2.93 4.89
N GLU A 163 1.87 3.35 4.07
CA GLU A 163 3.17 3.84 4.55
C GLU A 163 2.99 5.10 5.40
N ALA A 164 3.71 5.20 6.52
CA ALA A 164 3.62 6.34 7.42
C ALA A 164 4.39 7.54 6.85
N LEU A 165 3.72 8.69 6.75
CA LEU A 165 4.25 9.89 6.10
C LEU A 165 4.65 10.97 7.10
N VAL A 166 3.77 11.24 8.07
CA VAL A 166 3.93 12.32 9.06
C VAL A 166 3.43 11.83 10.41
N VAL A 167 4.08 12.26 11.48
CA VAL A 167 3.60 12.06 12.86
C VAL A 167 3.02 13.36 13.39
N LEU A 168 1.75 13.34 13.81
CA LEU A 168 1.06 14.47 14.42
C LEU A 168 0.83 14.22 15.91
N VAL A 169 1.13 15.22 16.73
CA VAL A 169 0.77 15.23 18.17
C VAL A 169 -0.35 16.22 18.44
N GLU A 170 -1.01 16.11 19.60
CA GLU A 170 -1.95 17.14 20.04
C GLU A 170 -1.26 18.50 20.18
N ALA A 171 -2.01 19.56 19.83
CA ALA A 171 -1.50 20.94 19.77
C ALA A 171 -1.48 21.66 21.11
#